data_AF-A0A7Z6MUG2-F1
#
_entry.id   AF-A0A7Z6MUG2-F1
#
_cell.length_a   1.000
_cell.length_b   1.000
_cell.length_c   1.000
_cell.angle_alpha   90.00
_cell.angle_beta   90.00
_cell.angle_gamma   90.00
#
_symmetry.space_group_name_H-M   'P 1'
#
loop_
_entity.id
_entity.type
_entity.pdbx_description
1 polymer ?
#
loop_
_entity_poly.entity_id
_entity_poly.type
_entity_poly.pdbx_seq_one_letter_code
_entity_poly.pdbx_strand_id
1 'polypeptide(L)'
;MNIENRRYIKLPTSDKALEALCKVALTKHSAHTLLIKLCTAADKTETGLHIVYTDKAEIMKWMDCTSENVRRCMNVLIEQKLIAVEHDKAHGMMWIEVKFLNL
;
A
#
# COMPACT_ATOMS: atom_id res chain seq x y z
N MET A 1 2.74 -31.17 -7.54
CA MET A 1 2.42 -30.05 -6.62
C MET A 1 2.05 -28.86 -7.50
N ASN A 2 0.76 -28.66 -7.80
CA ASN A 2 0.30 -27.63 -8.73
C ASN A 2 0.46 -26.24 -8.11
N ILE A 3 1.29 -25.42 -8.75
CA ILE A 3 1.56 -24.01 -8.39
C ILE A 3 0.45 -23.14 -9.01
N GLU A 4 -0.82 -23.54 -8.89
CA GLU A 4 -1.90 -22.95 -9.70
C GLU A 4 -2.58 -21.71 -9.07
N ASN A 5 -2.11 -21.21 -7.92
CA ASN A 5 -2.73 -20.04 -7.28
C ASN A 5 -1.75 -19.12 -6.54
N ARG A 6 -0.49 -19.04 -6.99
CA ARG A 6 0.44 -18.05 -6.44
C ARG A 6 0.32 -16.74 -7.23
N ARG A 7 -0.41 -15.77 -6.69
CA ARG A 7 -0.33 -14.36 -7.13
C ARG A 7 1.05 -13.84 -6.72
N TYR A 8 1.97 -13.76 -7.67
CA TYR A 8 3.26 -13.10 -7.48
C TYR A 8 3.10 -11.62 -7.81
N ILE A 9 3.23 -10.75 -6.82
CA ILE A 9 3.38 -9.32 -7.07
C ILE A 9 4.84 -9.06 -7.43
N LYS A 10 5.07 -8.52 -8.63
CA LYS A 10 6.38 -8.02 -9.01
C LYS A 10 6.52 -6.61 -8.46
N LEU A 11 7.30 -6.45 -7.38
CA LEU A 11 7.68 -5.14 -6.90
C LEU A 11 8.66 -4.49 -7.89
N PRO A 12 8.59 -3.16 -8.09
CA PRO A 12 9.57 -2.47 -8.91
C PRO A 12 10.97 -2.58 -8.30
N THR A 13 11.95 -2.76 -9.19
CA THR A 13 13.36 -2.99 -8.86
C THR A 13 14.26 -1.86 -9.36
N SER A 14 13.68 -0.71 -9.74
CA SER A 14 14.45 0.47 -10.11
C SER A 14 15.20 1.01 -8.88
N ASP A 15 16.34 1.68 -9.10
CA ASP A 15 17.10 2.30 -8.00
C ASP A 15 16.21 3.27 -7.20
N LYS A 16 15.33 4.00 -7.88
CA LYS A 16 14.35 4.90 -7.25
C LYS A 16 13.38 4.15 -6.33
N ALA A 17 12.89 2.99 -6.75
CA ALA A 17 11.99 2.18 -5.93
C ALA A 17 12.72 1.62 -4.69
N LEU A 18 13.96 1.15 -4.86
CA LEU A 18 14.79 0.66 -3.76
C LEU A 18 15.12 1.77 -2.76
N GLU A 19 15.52 2.95 -3.24
CA GLU A 19 15.76 4.13 -2.40
C GLU A 19 14.50 4.53 -1.61
N ALA A 20 13.34 4.52 -2.26
CA ALA A 20 12.09 4.85 -1.59
C ALA A 20 11.71 3.83 -0.50
N LEU A 21 11.88 2.53 -0.76
CA LEU A 21 11.68 1.48 0.24
C LEU A 21 12.60 1.67 1.44
N CYS A 22 13.89 1.89 1.20
CA CYS A 22 14.88 2.15 2.25
C CYS A 22 14.51 3.37 3.07
N LYS A 23 14.11 4.47 2.42
CA LYS A 23 13.71 5.70 3.10
C LYS A 23 12.49 5.49 4.02
N VAL A 24 11.48 4.75 3.56
CA VAL A 24 10.30 4.44 4.38
C VAL A 24 10.68 3.53 5.55
N ALA A 25 11.50 2.50 5.31
CA ALA A 25 11.94 1.57 6.35
C ALA A 25 12.70 2.30 7.47
N LEU A 26 13.61 3.21 7.11
CA LEU A 26 14.36 4.05 8.06
C LEU A 26 13.46 5.04 8.82
N THR A 27 12.43 5.59 8.15
CA THR A 27 11.50 6.52 8.79
C THR A 27 10.56 5.79 9.76
N LYS A 28 9.96 4.69 9.32
CA LYS A 28 9.00 3.90 10.10
C LYS A 28 8.81 2.51 9.50
N HIS A 29 9.36 1.50 10.16
CA HIS A 29 9.24 0.09 9.73
C HIS A 29 7.80 -0.39 9.52
N SER A 30 6.84 0.07 10.34
CA SER A 30 5.43 -0.28 10.16
C SER A 30 4.81 0.35 8.91
N ALA A 31 5.28 1.52 8.46
CA ALA A 31 4.83 2.11 7.19
C ALA A 31 5.36 1.33 5.99
N HIS A 32 6.60 0.83 6.07
CA HIS A 32 7.15 -0.09 5.08
C HIS A 32 6.29 -1.36 4.98
N THR A 33 5.95 -1.95 6.12
CA THR A 33 5.07 -3.14 6.16
C THR A 33 3.70 -2.86 5.53
N LEU A 34 3.09 -1.72 5.86
CA LEU A 34 1.82 -1.31 5.25
C LEU A 34 1.91 -1.16 3.73
N LEU A 35 3.00 -0.57 3.21
CA LEU A 35 3.22 -0.43 1.78
C LEU A 35 3.25 -1.79 1.09
N ILE A 36 3.95 -2.78 1.65
CA ILE A 36 4.00 -4.14 1.09
C ILE A 36 2.63 -4.81 1.11
N LYS A 37 1.85 -4.64 2.19
CA LYS A 37 0.47 -5.15 2.27
C LYS A 37 -0.42 -4.51 1.20
N LEU A 38 -0.32 -3.19 1.00
CA LEU A 38 -1.06 -2.48 -0.04
C LEU A 38 -0.65 -2.94 -1.44
N CYS A 39 0.65 -3.13 -1.71
CA CYS A 39 1.13 -3.68 -2.99
C CYS A 39 0.55 -5.08 -3.26
N THR A 40 0.35 -5.87 -2.20
CA THR A 40 -0.18 -7.24 -2.30
C THR A 40 -1.69 -7.25 -2.54
N ALA A 41 -2.41 -6.30 -1.94
CA ALA A 41 -3.85 -6.18 -2.04
C ALA A 41 -4.32 -5.42 -3.29
N ALA A 42 -3.42 -4.67 -3.96
CA ALA A 42 -3.79 -3.83 -5.09
C ALA A 42 -4.15 -4.64 -6.32
N ASP A 43 -5.29 -4.34 -6.92
CA ASP A 43 -5.66 -4.80 -8.25
C ASP A 43 -5.25 -3.76 -9.30
N LYS A 44 -4.83 -4.24 -10.47
CA LYS A 44 -4.48 -3.38 -11.61
C LYS A 44 -5.74 -3.08 -12.40
N THR A 45 -6.08 -1.79 -12.50
CA THR A 45 -7.20 -1.29 -13.29
C THR A 45 -6.88 -1.30 -14.80
N GLU A 46 -7.91 -1.15 -15.63
CA GLU A 46 -7.76 -1.05 -17.10
C GLU A 46 -6.89 0.14 -17.53
N THR A 47 -6.91 1.21 -16.74
CA THR A 47 -6.07 2.41 -16.96
C THR A 47 -4.63 2.24 -16.48
N GLY A 48 -4.29 1.06 -15.95
CA GLY A 48 -2.96 0.70 -15.49
C GLY A 48 -2.63 1.15 -14.06
N LEU A 49 -3.56 1.80 -13.35
CA LEU A 49 -3.37 2.17 -11.95
C LEU A 49 -3.51 0.97 -11.03
N HIS A 50 -2.73 0.95 -9.95
CA HIS A 50 -2.79 -0.07 -8.90
C HIS A 50 -3.61 0.48 -7.73
N ILE A 51 -4.77 -0.11 -7.49
CA ILE A 51 -5.78 0.43 -6.57
C ILE A 51 -6.15 -0.61 -5.52
N VAL A 52 -6.26 -0.18 -4.27
CA VAL A 52 -6.89 -0.92 -3.17
C VAL A 52 -8.16 -0.18 -2.77
N TYR A 53 -9.31 -0.85 -2.83
CA TYR A 53 -10.55 -0.34 -2.25
C TYR A 53 -10.83 -1.06 -0.94
N THR A 54 -10.70 -0.35 0.18
CA THR A 54 -10.78 -0.96 1.52
C THR A 54 -11.20 0.07 2.57
N ASP A 55 -11.54 -0.38 3.77
CA ASP A 55 -11.80 0.49 4.92
C ASP A 55 -10.63 0.50 5.92
N LYS A 56 -10.72 1.39 6.92
CA LYS A 56 -9.68 1.53 7.93
C LYS A 56 -9.60 0.31 8.87
N ALA A 57 -10.73 -0.33 9.15
CA ALA A 57 -10.79 -1.48 10.06
C ALA A 57 -10.06 -2.68 9.46
N GLU A 58 -10.19 -2.90 8.15
CA GLU A 58 -9.52 -3.97 7.43
C GLU A 58 -8.00 -3.74 7.38
N ILE A 59 -7.55 -2.50 7.15
CA ILE A 59 -6.12 -2.16 7.26
C ILE A 59 -5.59 -2.41 8.69
N MET A 60 -6.39 -2.10 9.72
CA MET A 60 -6.01 -2.41 11.10
C MET A 60 -5.82 -3.90 11.33
N LYS A 61 -6.66 -4.77 10.73
CA LYS A 61 -6.49 -6.23 10.77
C LYS A 61 -5.23 -6.68 10.04
N TRP A 62 -4.94 -6.14 8.85
CA TRP A 62 -3.73 -6.50 8.09
C TRP A 62 -2.44 -6.19 8.84
N MET A 63 -2.48 -5.14 9.64
CA MET A 63 -1.33 -4.58 10.36
C MET A 63 -1.28 -4.98 11.84
N ASP A 64 -2.33 -5.62 12.36
CA ASP A 64 -2.55 -5.90 13.78
C ASP A 64 -2.19 -4.69 14.68
N CYS A 65 -2.76 -3.53 14.37
CA CYS A 65 -2.41 -2.29 15.07
C CYS A 65 -3.55 -1.29 15.21
N THR A 66 -3.31 -0.24 16.00
CA THR A 66 -4.33 0.77 16.30
C THR A 66 -4.64 1.68 15.11
N SER A 67 -5.85 2.24 15.13
CA SER A 67 -6.34 3.26 14.21
C SER A 67 -5.40 4.47 14.09
N GLU A 68 -4.73 4.85 15.19
CA GLU A 68 -3.75 5.93 15.17
C GLU A 68 -2.46 5.51 14.47
N ASN A 69 -1.98 4.28 14.70
CA ASN A 69 -0.79 3.77 14.02
C ASN A 69 -1.01 3.64 12.51
N VAL A 70 -2.19 3.17 12.08
CA VAL A 70 -2.56 3.15 10.65
C VAL A 70 -2.49 4.55 10.07
N ARG A 71 -3.10 5.56 10.72
CA ARG A 71 -3.06 6.95 10.28
C ARG A 71 -1.62 7.46 10.12
N ARG A 72 -0.76 7.23 11.12
CA ARG A 72 0.65 7.64 11.07
C ARG A 72 1.39 6.95 9.91
N CYS A 73 1.14 5.66 9.66
CA CYS A 73 1.76 4.94 8.55
C CYS A 73 1.30 5.47 7.19
N MET A 74 -0.01 5.69 7.01
CA MET A 74 -0.56 6.26 5.79
C MET A 74 0.04 7.64 5.50
N ASN A 75 0.16 8.51 6.52
CA ASN A 75 0.77 9.83 6.36
C ASN A 75 2.21 9.74 5.84
N VAL A 76 3.04 8.86 6.42
CA VAL A 76 4.42 8.64 5.93
C VAL A 76 4.41 8.24 4.45
N LEU A 77 3.54 7.32 4.04
CA LEU A 77 3.46 6.87 2.65
C LEU A 77 2.98 7.97 1.69
N ILE A 78 2.03 8.80 2.12
CA ILE A 78 1.54 9.96 1.36
C ILE A 78 2.63 11.03 1.21
N GLU A 79 3.33 11.37 2.30
CA GLU A 79 4.43 12.34 2.31
C GLU A 79 5.58 11.91 1.38
N GLN A 80 5.88 10.61 1.33
CA GLN A 80 6.84 10.04 0.39
C GLN A 80 6.29 9.83 -1.02
N LYS A 81 5.03 10.23 -1.29
CA LYS A 81 4.34 10.12 -2.59
C LYS A 81 4.23 8.68 -3.11
N LEU A 82 4.26 7.69 -2.21
CA LEU A 82 4.18 6.27 -2.55
C LEU A 82 2.74 5.77 -2.67
N ILE A 83 1.80 6.48 -2.06
CA ILE A 83 0.37 6.27 -2.22
C ILE A 83 -0.37 7.59 -2.40
N ALA A 84 -1.58 7.52 -2.96
CA ALA A 84 -2.59 8.56 -2.85
C ALA A 84 -3.89 7.95 -2.30
N VAL A 85 -4.68 8.74 -1.59
CA VAL A 85 -5.90 8.26 -0.91
C VAL A 85 -7.06 9.20 -1.22
N GLU A 86 -8.17 8.61 -1.66
CA GLU A 86 -9.45 9.28 -1.81
C GLU A 86 -10.49 8.58 -0.92
N HIS A 87 -11.30 9.36 -0.22
CA HIS A 87 -12.29 8.85 0.73
C HIS A 87 -13.67 8.74 0.08
N ASP A 88 -14.20 7.52 0.03
CA ASP A 88 -15.59 7.27 -0.30
C ASP A 88 -16.45 7.36 0.97
N LYS A 89 -16.91 8.58 1.25
CA LYS A 89 -17.70 8.89 2.45
C LYS A 89 -19.06 8.19 2.49
N ALA A 90 -19.62 7.81 1.34
CA ALA A 90 -20.92 7.17 1.27
C ALA A 90 -20.88 5.75 1.85
N HIS A 91 -19.75 5.05 1.65
CA HIS A 91 -19.56 3.67 2.09
C HIS A 91 -18.59 3.53 3.27
N GLY A 92 -17.95 4.62 3.71
CA GLY A 92 -16.91 4.57 4.75
C GLY A 92 -15.61 3.91 4.27
N MET A 93 -15.40 3.90 2.96
CA MET A 93 -14.30 3.21 2.28
C MET A 93 -13.24 4.20 1.79
N MET A 94 -12.12 3.68 1.33
CA MET A 94 -11.00 4.44 0.76
C MET A 94 -10.54 3.80 -0.55
N TRP A 95 -10.34 4.65 -1.54
CA TRP A 95 -9.60 4.33 -2.75
C TRP A 95 -8.13 4.69 -2.52
N ILE A 96 -7.25 3.69 -2.48
CA ILE A 96 -5.82 3.87 -2.25
C ILE A 96 -5.07 3.52 -3.53
N GLU A 97 -4.50 4.51 -4.19
CA GLU A 97 -3.59 4.33 -5.32
C GLU A 97 -2.19 4.00 -4.81
N VAL A 98 -1.65 2.85 -5.20
CA VAL A 98 -0.32 2.37 -4.82
C VAL A 98 0.71 2.79 -5.87
N LYS A 99 1.06 4.08 -5.87
CA LYS A 99 1.99 4.70 -6.81
C LYS A 99 3.36 4.04 -6.85
N PHE A 100 3.78 3.44 -5.74
CA PHE A 100 5.03 2.69 -5.64
C PHE A 100 5.17 1.63 -6.75
N LEU A 101 4.08 0.94 -7.14
CA LEU A 101 4.12 -0.11 -8.16
C LEU A 101 4.40 0.41 -9.59
N ASN A 102 4.41 1.73 -9.78
CA ASN A 102 4.68 2.39 -11.06
C ASN A 102 6.09 3.05 -11.13
N LEU A 103 6.94 2.84 -10.12
CA LEU A 103 8.31 3.40 -10.04
C LEU A 103 9.37 2.57 -10.79
#